data_AF-A0AB39N9D0-F1
#
_entry.id   AF-A0AB39N9D0-F1
#
_cell.length_a   1.000
_cell.length_b   1.000
_cell.length_c   1.000
_cell.angle_alpha   90.00
_cell.angle_beta   90.00
_cell.angle_gamma   90.00
#
_symmetry.space_group_name_H-M   'P 1'
#
loop_
_entity.id
_entity.type
_entity.pdbx_description
1 polymer ?
#
loop_
_entity_poly.entity_id
_entity_poly.type
_entity_poly.pdbx_seq_one_letter_code
_entity_poly.pdbx_strand_id
1 'polypeptide(L)' 'MATVIDPRPLADLEQDAVARVEQEMARRARGVKPWTTAEYVDRIEQVHVRYNHRRQWLRTHEQEVA' A
#
# COMPACT_ATOMS: atom_id res chain seq x y z
N MET A 1 12.69 -18.99 -21.70
CA MET A 1 12.12 -19.37 -20.40
C MET A 1 11.33 -18.20 -19.87
N ALA A 2 10.00 -18.29 -19.84
CA ALA A 2 9.18 -17.26 -19.22
C ALA A 2 9.37 -17.39 -17.71
N THR A 3 10.04 -16.43 -17.08
CA THR A 3 10.05 -16.30 -15.63
C THR A 3 8.61 -16.00 -15.22
N VAL A 4 7.91 -17.03 -14.74
CA VAL A 4 6.66 -16.86 -14.01
C VAL A 4 7.05 -16.12 -12.74
N ILE A 5 6.95 -14.79 -12.80
CA ILE A 5 7.07 -13.95 -11.61
C ILE A 5 5.82 -14.29 -10.82
N ASP A 6 5.96 -15.15 -9.81
CA ASP A 6 4.88 -15.44 -8.88
C ASP A 6 4.30 -14.11 -8.40
N PRO A 7 2.96 -13.94 -8.43
CA PRO A 7 2.35 -12.69 -8.03
C PRO A 7 2.73 -12.43 -6.57
N ARG A 8 3.48 -11.33 -6.36
CA ARG A 8 3.92 -10.94 -5.02
C ARG A 8 2.72 -10.89 -4.06
N PRO A 9 2.85 -11.43 -2.84
CA PRO A 9 1.80 -11.36 -1.83
C PRO A 9 1.28 -9.92 -1.69
N LEU A 10 -0.04 -9.76 -1.58
CA LEU A 10 -0.66 -8.44 -1.40
C LEU A 10 -0.14 -7.73 -0.15
N ALA A 11 0.20 -8.49 0.90
CA ALA A 11 0.78 -7.96 2.12
C ALA A 11 2.11 -7.25 1.85
N ASP A 12 2.96 -7.82 1.00
CA ASP A 12 4.25 -7.22 0.65
C ASP A 12 4.06 -5.92 -0.14
N LEU A 13 3.09 -5.91 -1.05
CA LEU A 13 2.73 -4.70 -1.82
C LEU A 13 2.14 -3.59 -0.94
N GLU A 14 1.40 -3.97 0.11
CA GLU A 14 0.87 -3.04 1.11
C GLU A 14 2.01 -2.44 1.96
N GLN A 15 2.95 -3.27 2.41
CA GLN A 15 4.15 -2.82 3.13
C GLN A 15 5.03 -1.90 2.28
N ASP A 16 5.25 -2.23 1.01
CA ASP A 16 5.97 -1.37 0.06
C ASP A 16 5.28 0.01 -0.09
N ALA A 17 3.94 0.02 -0.09
CA ALA A 17 3.18 1.27 -0.19
C ALA A 17 3.28 2.11 1.09
N VAL A 18 3.25 1.48 2.27
CA VAL A 18 3.50 2.14 3.56
C VAL A 18 4.92 2.72 3.60
N ALA A 19 5.93 1.93 3.23
CA ALA A 19 7.32 2.37 3.20
C ALA A 19 7.54 3.61 2.31
N ARG A 20 6.77 3.75 1.22
CA ARG A 20 6.81 4.96 0.38
C ARG A 20 6.25 6.19 1.10
N VAL A 21 5.20 6.04 1.90
CA VAL A 21 4.64 7.13 2.72
C VAL A 21 5.67 7.57 3.76
N GLU A 22 6.35 6.62 4.41
CA GLU A 22 7.43 6.90 5.36
C GLU A 22 8.62 7.62 4.71
N GLN A 23 9.04 7.18 3.53
CA GLN A 23 10.11 7.83 2.77
C GLN A 23 9.76 9.27 2.39
N GLU A 24 8.51 9.52 1.97
CA GLU A 24 8.05 10.87 1.64
C GLU A 24 7.97 11.75 2.90
N MET A 25 7.55 11.22 4.05
CA MET A 25 7.60 11.93 5.33
C MET A 25 9.04 12.33 5.69
N ALA A 26 9.99 11.39 5.60
CA ALA A 26 11.41 11.63 5.84
C ALA A 26 12.03 12.62 4.84
N ARG A 27 11.58 12.59 3.57
CA ARG A 27 11.99 13.55 2.55
C ARG A 27 11.48 14.95 2.90
N ARG A 28 10.20 15.08 3.27
CA ARG A 28 9.60 16.37 3.60
C ARG A 28 10.27 16.99 4.83
N ALA A 29 10.55 16.20 5.86
CA ALA A 29 11.27 16.66 7.04
C ALA A 29 12.64 17.31 6.75
N ARG A 30 13.25 17.06 5.58
CA ARG A 30 14.58 17.55 5.20
C ARG A 30 14.60 18.82 4.33
N GLY A 31 13.47 19.48 4.08
CA GLY A 31 13.48 20.75 3.34
C GLY A 31 12.20 21.12 2.59
N VAL A 32 11.14 20.33 2.75
CA VAL A 32 9.77 20.68 2.30
C VAL A 32 8.92 20.84 3.55
N LYS A 33 7.74 21.46 3.46
CA LYS A 33 6.82 21.49 4.60
C LYS A 33 6.56 20.05 5.10
N PRO A 34 6.92 19.71 6.35
CA PRO A 34 6.60 18.41 6.92
C PRO A 34 5.10 18.21 6.97
N TRP A 35 4.65 16.97 6.84
CA TRP A 35 3.28 16.65 7.20
C TRP A 35 3.09 16.79 8.70
N THR A 36 1.91 17.21 9.08
CA THR A 36 1.41 17.03 10.44
C THR A 36 1.24 15.54 10.71
N THR A 37 1.24 15.16 11.99
CA THR A 37 0.97 13.78 12.39
C THR A 37 -0.37 13.27 11.87
N ALA A 38 -1.40 14.13 11.83
CA ALA A 38 -2.71 13.79 11.26
C ALA A 38 -2.59 13.46 9.77
N GLU A 39 -1.96 14.33 8.98
CA GLU A 39 -1.76 14.08 7.53
C GLU A 39 -0.95 12.79 7.27
N TYR A 40 0.04 12.48 8.11
CA TYR A 40 0.79 11.23 8.01
C TYR A 40 -0.11 10.02 8.25
N VAL A 41 -0.88 10.03 9.34
CA VAL A 41 -1.81 8.95 9.69
C VAL A 41 -2.88 8.76 8.61
N ASP A 42 -3.45 9.85 8.09
CA ASP A 42 -4.45 9.81 7.01
C ASP A 42 -3.88 9.13 5.74
N ARG A 43 -2.60 9.36 5.43
CA ARG A 43 -1.95 8.73 4.27
C ARG A 43 -1.71 7.24 4.48
N ILE A 44 -1.33 6.83 5.68
CA ILE A 44 -1.19 5.41 6.04
C ILE A 44 -2.55 4.71 5.98
N GLU A 45 -3.61 5.33 6.53
CA GLU A 45 -4.97 4.79 6.47
C GLU A 45 -5.44 4.59 5.03
N GLN A 46 -5.20 5.56 4.14
CA GLN A 46 -5.52 5.44 2.71
C GLN A 46 -4.87 4.23 2.04
N VAL A 47 -3.64 3.89 2.42
CA VAL A 47 -2.96 2.68 1.92
C VAL A 47 -3.72 1.44 2.39
N HIS A 48 -4.00 1.33 3.69
CA HIS A 48 -4.72 0.19 4.25
C HIS A 48 -6.13 0.02 3.66
N VAL A 49 -6.89 1.11 3.53
CA VAL A 49 -8.23 1.09 2.92
C VAL A 49 -8.16 0.57 1.48
N ARG A 50 -7.20 1.07 0.68
CA ARG A 50 -7.01 0.62 -0.70
C ARG A 50 -6.72 -0.87 -0.79
N TYR A 51 -5.83 -1.39 0.06
CA TYR A 51 -5.49 -2.82 0.05
C TYR A 51 -6.57 -3.70 0.67
N ASN A 52 -7.38 -3.17 1.58
CA ASN A 52 -8.57 -3.85 2.08
C ASN A 52 -9.62 -4.03 0.97
N HIS A 53 -9.94 -2.96 0.23
CA HIS A 53 -10.82 -3.05 -0.94
C HIS A 53 -10.29 -4.04 -1.98
N ARG A 54 -8.98 -4.05 -2.23
CA ARG A 54 -8.36 -5.00 -3.15
C ARG A 54 -8.47 -6.45 -2.66
N ARG A 55 -8.26 -6.70 -1.36
CA ARG A 55 -8.45 -8.01 -0.74
C ARG A 55 -9.90 -8.49 -0.81
N GLN A 56 -10.86 -7.60 -0.57
CA GLN A 56 -12.28 -7.91 -0.68
C GLN A 56 -12.68 -8.25 -2.12
N TRP A 57 -12.18 -7.48 -3.08
CA TRP A 57 -12.41 -7.73 -4.50
C TRP A 57 -11.89 -9.11 -4.91
N LEU A 58 -10.63 -9.44 -4.56
CA LEU A 58 -10.03 -10.75 -4.85
C LEU A 58 -10.80 -11.89 -4.19
N ARG A 59 -11.18 -11.75 -2.91
CA ARG A 59 -11.98 -12.75 -2.21
C ARG A 59 -13.29 -13.06 -2.95
N THR A 60 -13.96 -12.04 -3.47
CA THR A 60 -15.23 -12.19 -4.18
C THR A 60 -15.02 -12.81 -5.57
N HIS A 61 -14.00 -12.37 -6.31
CA HIS A 61 -13.77 -12.82 -7.69
C HIS A 61 -13.08 -14.19 -7.78
N GLU A 62 -12.23 -14.57 -6.82
CA GLU A 62 -11.69 -15.94 -6.75
C GLU A 62 -12.78 -16.95 -6.38
N GLN A 63 -13.83 -16.53 -5.65
CA GLN A 63 -14.99 -17.36 -5.34
C GLN A 63 -15.95 -17.53 -6.53
N GLU A 64 -16.04 -16.55 -7.42
CA GLU A 64 -16.88 -16.63 -8.63
C GLU A 64 -16.27 -17.49 -9.75
N VAL A 65 -14.95 -17.72 -9.71
CA VAL A 65 -14.20 -18.50 -10.73
C VAL A 65 -14.03 -19.97 -10.34
N ALA A 66 -14.37 -20.35 -9.10
CA ALA A 66 -14.31 -21.72 -8.57
C ALA A 66 -15.61 -22.49 -8.81
#